data_AF-A0AAJ0EH46-F1
#
_entry.id   AF-A0AAJ0EH46-F1
#
_cell.length_a   1.000
_cell.length_b   1.000
_cell.length_c   1.000
_cell.angle_alpha   90.00
_cell.angle_beta   90.00
_cell.angle_gamma   90.00
#
_symmetry.space_group_name_H-M   'P 1'
#
loop_
_entity.id
_entity.type
_entity.pdbx_description
1 polymer ?
#
loop_
_entity_poly.entity_id
_entity_poly.type
_entity_poly.pdbx_seq_one_letter_code
_entity_poly.pdbx_strand_id
1 'polypeptide(L)'
;MKLSIIATIAAVAITSTEACAKYKTCWCERSNFMYQGKLQDNIAWDKDTVNACVDLGAAGYYGQNFEECHRYKESFLAFIPPKAINNCDWTKKCQSVGATTGYCRDKI
;
A
#
# COMPACT_ATOMS: atom_id res chain seq x y z
N MET A 1 -6.76 -36.67 26.64
CA MET A 1 -6.86 -35.28 27.13
C MET A 1 -6.37 -34.36 26.03
N LYS A 2 -7.18 -33.36 25.67
CA LYS A 2 -7.01 -32.47 24.50
C LYS A 2 -5.92 -31.42 24.80
N LEU A 3 -4.76 -31.58 24.17
CA LEU A 3 -3.80 -30.50 23.88
C LEU A 3 -4.12 -30.06 22.44
N SER A 4 -4.21 -28.80 22.07
CA SER A 4 -3.31 -27.72 22.43
C SER A 4 -4.05 -26.39 22.39
N ILE A 5 -3.53 -25.50 23.22
CA ILE A 5 -3.95 -24.13 23.43
C ILE A 5 -3.88 -23.39 22.10
N ILE A 6 -5.00 -22.80 21.72
CA ILE A 6 -5.17 -21.90 20.59
C ILE A 6 -4.23 -20.72 20.83
N ALA A 7 -3.14 -20.65 20.08
CA ALA A 7 -2.22 -19.54 20.12
C ALA A 7 -2.95 -18.31 19.57
N THR A 8 -3.38 -17.44 20.48
CA THR A 8 -3.94 -16.13 20.19
C THR A 8 -2.86 -15.30 19.51
N ILE A 9 -2.89 -15.22 18.18
CA ILE A 9 -2.06 -14.29 17.43
C ILE A 9 -2.68 -12.92 17.66
N ALA A 10 -2.15 -12.20 18.66
CA ALA A 10 -2.38 -10.77 18.77
C ALA A 10 -1.76 -10.13 17.52
N ALA A 11 -2.60 -9.79 16.56
CA ALA A 11 -2.17 -9.02 15.40
C ALA A 11 -1.64 -7.68 15.90
N VAL A 12 -0.32 -7.50 15.85
CA VAL A 12 0.32 -6.20 16.05
C VAL A 12 -0.08 -5.36 14.84
N ALA A 13 -1.17 -4.61 14.99
CA ALA A 13 -1.48 -3.52 14.08
C ALA A 13 -0.38 -2.48 14.28
N ILE A 14 0.68 -2.55 13.46
CA ILE A 14 1.61 -1.44 13.27
C ILE A 14 0.81 -0.39 12.51
N THR A 15 -0.03 0.33 13.24
CA THR A 15 -0.62 1.57 12.77
C THR A 15 0.53 2.56 12.76
N SER A 16 1.24 2.65 11.64
CA SER A 16 1.99 3.84 11.29
C SER A 16 0.99 4.97 11.21
N THR A 17 0.75 5.63 12.36
CA THR A 17 0.04 6.88 12.48
C THR A 17 0.89 8.00 11.89
N GLU A 18 1.25 7.89 10.61
CA GLU A 18 1.66 9.07 9.87
C GLU A 18 0.38 9.86 9.60
N ALA A 19 0.28 11.06 10.18
CA ALA A 19 -0.80 11.99 9.88
C ALA A 19 -1.00 12.03 8.36
N CYS A 20 -2.26 11.84 7.91
CA CYS A 20 -2.56 11.64 6.49
C CYS A 20 -1.89 12.72 5.63
N ALA A 21 -0.98 12.29 4.75
CA ALA A 21 -0.12 13.17 3.98
C ALA A 21 -0.20 12.83 2.49
N LYS A 22 0.25 13.78 1.67
CA LYS A 22 0.24 13.69 0.21
C LYS A 22 1.60 13.23 -0.28
N TYR A 23 1.60 12.24 -1.18
CA TYR A 23 2.79 11.59 -1.71
C TYR A 23 2.69 11.46 -3.23
N LYS A 24 3.83 11.39 -3.92
CA LYS A 24 3.85 11.20 -5.38
C LYS A 24 3.67 9.74 -5.78
N THR A 25 4.06 8.84 -4.89
CA THR A 25 4.28 7.44 -5.23
C THR A 25 3.81 6.53 -4.09
N CYS A 26 3.02 5.50 -4.41
CA CYS A 26 2.51 4.55 -3.42
C CYS A 26 2.36 3.13 -3.97
N TRP A 27 2.47 2.10 -3.12
CA TRP A 27 2.26 0.69 -3.47
C TRP A 27 1.44 -0.04 -2.39
N CYS A 28 0.88 -1.20 -2.73
CA CYS A 28 0.16 -2.05 -1.80
C CYS A 28 1.05 -3.18 -1.29
N GLU A 29 0.87 -3.57 -0.02
CA GLU A 29 1.57 -4.70 0.59
C GLU A 29 0.60 -5.72 1.16
N ARG A 30 0.97 -7.00 1.02
CA ARG A 30 0.32 -8.13 1.68
C ARG A 30 1.18 -8.65 2.80
N SER A 31 0.52 -8.93 3.92
CA SER A 31 1.11 -9.58 5.08
C SER A 31 0.25 -10.75 5.52
N ASN A 32 0.82 -11.64 6.32
CA ASN A 32 0.17 -12.83 6.87
C ASN A 32 -0.36 -13.81 5.81
N PHE A 33 0.37 -14.01 4.71
CA PHE A 33 0.00 -15.02 3.71
C PHE A 33 1.04 -16.12 3.58
N MET A 34 0.59 -17.35 3.32
CA MET A 34 1.46 -18.49 3.13
C MET A 34 1.97 -18.55 1.68
N TYR A 35 3.28 -18.57 1.51
CA TYR A 35 3.93 -18.79 0.22
C TYR A 35 5.09 -19.76 0.38
N GLN A 36 5.10 -20.82 -0.43
CA GLN A 36 6.11 -21.89 -0.37
C GLN A 36 6.32 -22.48 1.05
N GLY A 37 5.24 -22.64 1.81
CA GLY A 37 5.31 -23.21 3.16
C GLY A 37 5.86 -22.28 4.23
N LYS A 38 6.08 -20.99 3.92
CA LYS A 38 6.51 -19.96 4.87
C LYS A 38 5.46 -18.85 4.95
N LEU A 39 5.25 -18.33 6.16
CA LEU A 39 4.49 -17.11 6.37
C LEU A 39 5.31 -15.94 5.81
N GLN A 40 4.72 -15.17 4.91
CA GLN A 40 5.30 -13.97 4.35
C GLN A 40 4.57 -12.74 4.88
N ASP A 41 5.34 -11.71 5.19
CA ASP A 41 4.87 -10.45 5.72
C ASP A 41 5.49 -9.28 4.97
N ASN A 42 4.70 -8.21 4.78
CA ASN A 42 5.12 -6.94 4.18
C ASN A 42 5.72 -7.10 2.77
N ILE A 43 5.05 -7.90 1.94
CA ILE A 43 5.46 -8.14 0.56
C ILE A 43 4.68 -7.21 -0.37
N ALA A 44 5.40 -6.41 -1.16
CA ALA A 44 4.81 -5.62 -2.23
C ALA A 44 4.04 -6.51 -3.20
N TRP A 45 2.81 -6.11 -3.55
CA TRP A 45 1.92 -6.94 -4.35
C TRP A 45 1.41 -6.19 -5.58
N ASP A 46 2.17 -6.33 -6.67
CA ASP A 46 1.98 -5.69 -7.98
C ASP A 46 0.51 -5.63 -8.43
N LYS A 47 -0.14 -6.80 -8.46
CA LYS A 47 -1.55 -6.91 -8.88
C LYS A 47 -2.49 -6.02 -8.06
N ASP A 48 -2.29 -5.94 -6.74
CA ASP A 48 -3.14 -5.12 -5.87
C ASP A 48 -2.79 -3.64 -6.07
N THR A 49 -1.51 -3.32 -6.23
CA THR A 49 -1.07 -1.96 -6.57
C THR A 49 -1.71 -1.46 -7.87
N VAL A 50 -1.69 -2.25 -8.94
CA VAL A 50 -2.31 -1.88 -10.23
C VAL A 50 -3.81 -1.69 -10.07
N ASN A 51 -4.50 -2.63 -9.41
CA ASN A 51 -5.94 -2.54 -9.19
C ASN A 51 -6.32 -1.32 -8.35
N ALA A 52 -5.54 -1.00 -7.31
CA ALA A 52 -5.74 0.20 -6.50
C ALA A 52 -5.46 1.48 -7.30
N CYS A 53 -4.53 1.44 -8.27
CA CYS A 53 -4.06 2.60 -9.01
C CYS A 53 -5.00 3.07 -10.13
N VAL A 54 -5.93 2.23 -10.63
CA VAL A 54 -6.76 2.50 -11.83
C VAL A 54 -7.42 3.89 -11.84
N ASP A 55 -7.96 4.35 -10.71
CA ASP A 55 -8.65 5.65 -10.62
C ASP A 55 -7.77 6.78 -10.05
N LEU A 56 -6.57 6.44 -9.61
CA LEU A 56 -5.72 7.30 -8.81
C LEU A 56 -4.50 7.79 -9.56
N GLY A 57 -3.94 7.04 -10.51
CA GLY A 57 -2.71 7.45 -11.18
C GLY A 57 -2.37 6.56 -12.36
N ALA A 58 -1.09 6.51 -12.69
CA ALA A 58 -0.55 5.54 -13.63
C ALA A 58 0.25 4.50 -12.83
N ALA A 59 -0.04 3.22 -13.03
CA ALA A 59 0.84 2.18 -12.54
C ALA A 59 2.14 2.20 -13.34
N GLY A 60 3.27 2.02 -12.65
CA GLY A 60 4.60 1.95 -13.24
C GLY A 60 5.52 1.16 -12.32
N TYR A 61 6.72 0.83 -12.80
CA TYR A 61 7.69 0.09 -12.01
C TYR A 61 8.64 1.01 -11.25
N TYR A 62 8.95 0.64 -10.02
CA TYR A 62 10.11 1.18 -9.31
C TYR A 62 11.33 0.30 -9.53
N GLY A 63 12.27 0.79 -10.33
CA GLY A 63 13.44 0.00 -10.72
C GLY A 63 13.02 -1.28 -11.47
N GLN A 64 13.51 -2.44 -11.04
CA GLN A 64 13.16 -3.75 -11.62
C GLN A 64 12.32 -4.64 -10.69
N ASN A 65 11.84 -4.13 -9.55
CA ASN A 65 11.44 -5.02 -8.44
C ASN A 65 9.93 -5.15 -8.21
N PHE A 66 9.17 -4.05 -8.21
CA PHE A 66 7.71 -4.07 -7.95
C PHE A 66 6.98 -2.88 -8.58
N GLU A 67 5.68 -3.04 -8.80
CA GLU A 67 4.79 -2.02 -9.34
C GLU A 67 4.39 -1.01 -8.25
N GLU A 68 4.45 0.28 -8.62
CA GLU A 68 4.02 1.43 -7.85
C GLU A 68 2.92 2.19 -8.61
N CYS A 69 2.05 2.86 -7.88
CA CYS A 69 1.14 3.87 -8.40
C CYS A 69 1.80 5.24 -8.34
N HIS A 70 2.03 5.82 -9.51
CA HIS A 70 2.56 7.16 -9.64
C HIS A 70 1.42 8.14 -9.92
N ARG A 71 1.25 9.11 -9.03
CA ARG A 71 0.39 10.26 -9.28
C ARG A 71 1.19 11.52 -9.06
N TYR A 72 1.61 12.12 -10.16
CA TYR A 72 2.20 13.45 -10.15
C TYR A 72 1.71 14.22 -11.38
N LYS A 73 0.99 15.31 -11.13
CA LYS A 73 0.70 16.31 -12.16
C LYS A 73 1.29 17.63 -11.67
N GLU A 74 2.43 18.02 -12.22
CA GLU A 74 2.87 19.42 -12.11
C GLU A 74 1.85 20.26 -12.85
N SER A 75 1.08 21.04 -12.11
CA SER A 75 0.28 22.06 -12.74
C SER A 75 1.18 23.27 -12.93
N PHE A 76 1.42 23.67 -14.18
CA PHE A 76 2.10 24.93 -14.52
C PHE A 76 1.41 26.13 -13.85
N LEU A 77 0.10 26.02 -13.62
CA LEU A 77 -0.66 26.96 -12.81
C LEU A 77 -0.66 26.47 -11.36
N ALA A 78 0.06 27.18 -10.48
CA ALA A 78 0.16 26.95 -9.03
C ALA A 78 -1.19 26.92 -8.27
N PHE A 79 -2.31 27.18 -8.95
CA PHE A 79 -3.66 27.19 -8.39
C PHE A 79 -4.36 25.82 -8.38
N ILE A 80 -3.88 24.83 -9.14
CA ILE A 80 -4.45 23.48 -9.09
C ILE A 80 -3.65 22.69 -8.05
N PRO A 81 -4.27 22.22 -6.95
CA PRO A 81 -3.54 21.49 -5.92
C PRO A 81 -2.84 20.29 -6.57
N PRO A 82 -1.55 20.04 -6.23
CA PRO A 82 -0.81 18.93 -6.81
C PRO A 82 -1.61 17.65 -6.62
N LYS A 83 -1.91 16.97 -7.73
CA LYS A 83 -2.62 15.68 -7.72
C LYS A 83 -1.66 14.65 -7.15
N ALA A 84 -1.65 14.54 -5.84
CA ALA A 84 -0.86 13.60 -5.05
C ALA A 84 -1.77 12.54 -4.45
N ILE A 85 -1.19 11.40 -4.08
CA ILE A 85 -1.91 10.33 -3.41
C ILE A 85 -1.90 10.61 -1.90
N ASN A 86 -3.07 10.62 -1.28
CA ASN A 86 -3.17 10.64 0.17
C ASN A 86 -2.90 9.23 0.70
N ASN A 87 -1.92 9.06 1.60
CA ASN A 87 -1.55 7.74 2.14
C ASN A 87 -2.71 7.02 2.86
N CYS A 88 -3.56 7.74 3.58
CA CYS A 88 -4.71 7.15 4.27
C CYS A 88 -5.77 6.64 3.29
N ASP A 89 -6.04 7.41 2.22
CA ASP A 89 -6.97 6.97 1.17
C ASP A 89 -6.38 5.81 0.37
N TRP A 90 -5.07 5.84 0.14
CA TRP A 90 -4.35 4.75 -0.53
C TRP A 90 -4.43 3.45 0.25
N THR A 91 -4.16 3.46 1.56
CA THR A 91 -4.28 2.27 2.41
C THR A 91 -5.68 1.66 2.33
N LYS A 92 -6.73 2.48 2.38
CA LYS A 92 -8.12 2.00 2.23
C LYS A 92 -8.36 1.39 0.85
N LYS A 93 -7.83 1.99 -0.21
CA LYS A 93 -7.95 1.46 -1.58
C LYS A 93 -7.20 0.12 -1.71
N CYS A 94 -5.99 0.00 -1.17
CA CYS A 94 -5.24 -1.26 -1.11
C CYS A 94 -6.04 -2.35 -0.36
N GLN A 95 -6.62 -2.02 0.78
CA GLN A 95 -7.48 -2.95 1.53
C GLN A 95 -8.72 -3.38 0.73
N SER A 96 -9.32 -2.46 -0.04
CA SER A 96 -10.48 -2.78 -0.88
C SER A 96 -10.18 -3.76 -2.02
N VAL A 97 -8.92 -3.87 -2.44
CA VAL A 97 -8.49 -4.80 -3.50
C VAL A 97 -7.82 -6.07 -2.96
N GLY A 98 -7.77 -6.24 -1.63
CA GLY A 98 -7.29 -7.45 -0.97
C GLY A 98 -5.87 -7.40 -0.40
N ALA A 99 -5.23 -6.24 -0.40
CA ALA A 99 -3.96 -6.03 0.29
C ALA A 99 -4.16 -5.77 1.79
N THR A 100 -3.09 -5.90 2.59
CA THR A 100 -3.15 -5.67 4.04
C THR A 100 -3.03 -4.18 4.36
N THR A 101 -2.14 -3.48 3.65
CA THR A 101 -1.90 -2.04 3.84
C THR A 101 -1.36 -1.40 2.56
N GLY A 102 -1.22 -0.08 2.57
CA GLY A 102 -0.55 0.68 1.52
C GLY A 102 0.61 1.50 2.09
N TYR A 103 1.68 1.64 1.31
CA TYR A 103 2.83 2.47 1.64
C TYR A 103 3.02 3.55 0.58
N CYS A 104 3.58 4.67 0.99
CA CYS A 104 3.80 5.83 0.14
C CYS A 104 5.16 6.46 0.42
N ARG A 105 5.73 7.10 -0.60
CA ARG A 105 7.00 7.85 -0.52
C ARG A 105 6.96 9.09 -1.40
N ASP A 106 8.01 9.90 -1.29
CA ASP A 106 8.11 11.21 -1.96
C ASP A 106 6.97 12.16 -1.51
N LYS A 107 6.98 12.49 -0.22
CA LYS A 107 6.02 13.42 0.40
C LYS A 107 6.07 14.80 -0.27
N ILE A 108 4.91 15.42 -0.43
CA ILE A 108 4.72 16.78 -0.98
C ILE A 108 4.34 17.74 0.13
#